data_AF-A0A2V2BVB9-F1
#
_entry.id   AF-A0A2V2BVB9-F1
#
_cell.length_a   1.000
_cell.length_b   1.000
_cell.length_c   1.000
_cell.angle_alpha   90.00
_cell.angle_beta   90.00
_cell.angle_gamma   90.00
#
_symmetry.space_group_name_H-M   'P 1'
#
loop_
_entity.id
_entity.type
_entity.pdbx_description
1 polymer ?
#
loop_
_entity_poly.entity_id
_entity_poly.type
_entity_poly.pdbx_seq_one_letter_code
_entity_poly.pdbx_strand_id
1 'polypeptide(L)'
;MENMNAQIMKILATAAIAASAFAAFAAPNPEAKMHRLSATIEKERPKLDSETMRLVAAYRKNPSEGNRAALKKRVEANYDKVLARKRAKLEDLKKTAKEASKVREMQEIVDEMTANRNLSVERTMSRFSDPRLRPGARTPKDGYLPVLGAAQNVCISYAPVTNAEYRAFLKSAGKSVPENASDARYPAVNVSREDAEAYCKWLSQKDGGAAYRLPTAAEWELAAGHMPKDADFNCGIGDKTSPVDAYAKTLSACGAIDMWGNCWEWTSTDAAGPGGEKFAEVKGGAFDSARTECRTERRGEMRNPAKGYGNVGFRVVREK
;
A
#
# COMPACT_ATOMS: atom_id res chain seq x y z
N MET A 1 25.12 -7.93 24.78
CA MET A 1 24.44 -7.03 23.81
C MET A 1 24.15 -7.72 22.47
N GLU A 2 25.08 -8.49 21.89
CA GLU A 2 24.85 -9.23 20.63
C GLU A 2 23.62 -10.16 20.65
N ASN A 3 23.42 -10.92 21.74
CA ASN A 3 22.31 -11.90 21.82
C ASN A 3 20.92 -11.24 21.85
N MET A 4 20.79 -10.07 22.50
CA MET A 4 19.54 -9.31 22.58
C MET A 4 19.22 -8.60 21.25
N ASN A 5 20.23 -8.06 20.56
CA ASN A 5 20.04 -7.49 19.23
C ASN A 5 19.63 -8.58 18.22
N ALA A 6 20.24 -9.77 18.27
CA ALA A 6 19.87 -10.89 17.42
C ALA A 6 18.43 -11.38 17.67
N GLN A 7 17.97 -11.38 18.92
CA GLN A 7 16.59 -11.76 19.28
C GLN A 7 15.56 -10.72 18.83
N ILE A 8 15.88 -9.43 18.94
CA ILE A 8 15.03 -8.32 18.43
C ILE A 8 14.95 -8.38 16.90
N MET A 9 16.07 -8.58 16.20
CA MET A 9 16.07 -8.72 14.74
C MET A 9 15.32 -9.98 14.28
N LYS A 10 15.36 -11.07 15.06
CA LYS A 10 14.49 -12.23 14.83
C LYS A 10 13.01 -11.87 15.00
N ILE A 11 12.61 -11.11 16.02
CA ILE A 11 11.21 -10.67 16.19
C ILE A 11 10.75 -9.84 14.97
N LEU A 12 11.56 -8.87 14.54
CA LEU A 12 11.31 -8.02 13.37
C LEU A 12 11.26 -8.81 12.05
N ALA A 13 12.05 -9.89 11.93
CA ALA A 13 12.08 -10.73 10.73
C ALA A 13 11.02 -11.85 10.74
N THR A 14 10.63 -12.38 11.92
CA THR A 14 9.68 -13.50 12.06
C THR A 14 8.23 -13.06 12.15
N ALA A 15 7.95 -11.86 12.67
CA ALA A 15 6.62 -11.24 12.59
C ALA A 15 6.15 -11.08 11.11
N ALA A 16 7.11 -10.96 10.18
CA ALA A 16 6.85 -10.86 8.75
C ALA A 16 6.68 -12.20 8.00
N ILE A 17 6.97 -13.36 8.62
CA ILE A 17 7.03 -14.66 7.92
C ILE A 17 6.13 -15.75 8.56
N ALA A 18 5.51 -15.52 9.71
CA ALA A 18 4.66 -16.53 10.34
C ALA A 18 3.25 -16.65 9.69
N ALA A 19 3.18 -17.07 8.44
CA ALA A 19 1.98 -17.69 7.87
C ALA A 19 1.92 -19.16 8.33
N SER A 20 1.56 -19.43 9.59
CA SER A 20 1.18 -20.80 9.98
C SER A 20 0.35 -20.89 11.27
N ALA A 21 -0.77 -21.60 11.12
CA ALA A 21 -1.58 -22.32 12.12
C ALA A 21 -2.63 -21.61 12.99
N PHE A 22 -2.75 -20.29 12.99
CA PHE A 22 -3.98 -19.64 13.49
C PHE A 22 -4.41 -18.54 12.53
N ALA A 23 -5.24 -18.90 11.53
CA ALA A 23 -5.91 -17.91 10.72
C ALA A 23 -6.78 -17.05 11.66
N ALA A 24 -6.37 -15.81 11.90
CA ALA A 24 -7.25 -14.84 12.53
C ALA A 24 -8.54 -14.78 11.70
N PHE A 25 -9.70 -14.76 12.38
CA PHE A 25 -10.98 -14.74 11.69
C PHE A 25 -11.08 -13.45 10.86
N ALA A 26 -10.96 -13.58 9.54
CA ALA A 26 -11.18 -12.49 8.61
C ALA A 26 -12.68 -12.27 8.48
N ALA A 27 -13.18 -11.14 8.99
CA ALA A 27 -14.58 -10.79 8.82
C ALA A 27 -14.85 -10.53 7.33
N PRO A 28 -15.84 -11.19 6.71
CA PRO A 28 -16.14 -10.98 5.30
C PRO A 28 -16.65 -9.55 5.08
N ASN A 29 -16.24 -8.92 3.97
CA ASN A 29 -16.63 -7.56 3.63
C ASN A 29 -17.93 -7.55 2.78
N PRO A 30 -19.07 -7.04 3.29
CA PRO A 30 -20.32 -7.01 2.53
C PRO A 30 -20.24 -6.20 1.22
N GLU A 31 -19.46 -5.10 1.21
CA GLU A 31 -19.25 -4.29 0.01
C GLU A 31 -18.39 -5.03 -1.04
N ALA A 32 -17.41 -5.83 -0.60
CA ALA A 32 -16.69 -6.73 -1.52
C ALA A 32 -17.64 -7.73 -2.19
N LYS A 33 -18.71 -8.17 -1.51
CA LYS A 33 -19.75 -9.04 -2.08
C LYS A 33 -20.64 -8.33 -3.11
N MET A 34 -20.92 -7.03 -2.97
CA MET A 34 -21.67 -6.24 -3.97
C MET A 34 -21.00 -6.28 -5.35
N HIS A 35 -19.68 -6.47 -5.34
CA HIS A 35 -18.84 -6.50 -6.52
C HIS A 35 -18.63 -7.93 -7.07
N ARG A 36 -18.76 -8.96 -6.23
CA ARG A 36 -18.45 -10.37 -6.58
C ARG A 36 -19.22 -10.95 -7.77
N LEU A 37 -20.46 -10.48 -8.03
CA LEU A 37 -21.34 -10.94 -9.11
C LEU A 37 -21.35 -10.02 -10.34
N SER A 38 -20.61 -8.90 -10.31
CA SER A 38 -20.58 -7.99 -11.45
C SER A 38 -19.77 -8.62 -12.59
N ALA A 39 -20.42 -8.82 -13.74
CA ALA A 39 -19.78 -9.29 -14.98
C ALA A 39 -18.69 -8.32 -15.52
N THR A 40 -18.57 -7.12 -14.93
CA THR A 40 -17.59 -6.09 -15.29
C THR A 40 -16.39 -6.03 -14.35
N ILE A 41 -16.29 -6.97 -13.39
CA ILE A 41 -15.19 -7.02 -12.43
C ILE A 41 -14.14 -8.02 -12.86
N GLU A 42 -12.92 -7.51 -13.04
CA GLU A 42 -11.71 -8.30 -13.25
C GLU A 42 -11.37 -9.01 -11.92
N LYS A 43 -11.77 -10.29 -11.80
CA LYS A 43 -11.57 -11.13 -10.60
C LYS A 43 -10.11 -11.51 -10.34
N GLU A 44 -9.25 -11.30 -11.33
CA GLU A 44 -7.81 -11.46 -11.23
C GLU A 44 -7.15 -10.28 -11.94
N ARG A 45 -5.97 -9.87 -11.46
CA ARG A 45 -5.17 -8.87 -12.20
C ARG A 45 -4.95 -9.43 -13.61
N PRO A 46 -5.47 -8.78 -14.67
CA PRO A 46 -5.36 -9.31 -16.02
C PRO A 46 -3.88 -9.52 -16.32
N LYS A 47 -3.55 -10.72 -16.83
CA LYS A 47 -2.21 -10.98 -17.34
C LYS A 47 -1.90 -9.91 -18.38
N LEU A 48 -0.66 -9.41 -18.36
CA LEU A 48 -0.18 -8.53 -19.43
C LEU A 48 -0.40 -9.23 -20.77
N ASP A 49 -0.97 -8.51 -21.72
CA ASP A 49 -1.16 -9.07 -23.06
C ASP A 49 0.19 -9.40 -23.71
N SER A 50 0.18 -10.31 -24.68
CA SER A 50 1.39 -10.83 -25.32
C SER A 50 2.23 -9.73 -25.98
N GLU A 51 1.59 -8.70 -26.53
CA GLU A 51 2.28 -7.57 -27.13
C GLU A 51 2.98 -6.73 -26.07
N THR A 52 2.32 -6.40 -24.97
CA THR A 52 2.95 -5.69 -23.84
C THR A 52 4.12 -6.49 -23.28
N MET A 53 3.97 -7.81 -23.07
CA MET A 53 5.08 -8.66 -22.61
C MET A 53 6.28 -8.62 -23.57
N ARG A 54 6.04 -8.70 -24.87
CA ARG A 54 7.09 -8.59 -25.91
C ARG A 54 7.80 -7.25 -25.86
N LEU A 55 7.05 -6.14 -25.73
CA LEU A 55 7.61 -4.79 -25.68
C LEU A 55 8.41 -4.55 -24.39
N VAL A 56 7.94 -5.08 -23.25
CA VAL A 56 8.71 -5.06 -21.99
C VAL A 56 10.01 -5.82 -22.15
N ALA A 57 9.98 -7.03 -22.72
CA ALA A 57 11.18 -7.82 -22.97
C ALA A 57 12.16 -7.11 -23.93
N ALA A 58 11.66 -6.50 -25.00
CA ALA A 58 12.47 -5.75 -25.96
C ALA A 58 13.15 -4.54 -25.31
N TYR A 59 12.39 -3.75 -24.54
CA TYR A 59 12.94 -2.58 -23.85
C TYR A 59 13.97 -2.95 -22.78
N ARG A 60 13.73 -4.02 -22.03
CA ARG A 60 14.71 -4.51 -21.05
C ARG A 60 15.98 -5.06 -21.68
N LYS A 61 15.87 -5.69 -22.86
CA LYS A 61 17.02 -6.19 -23.61
C LYS A 61 17.85 -5.05 -24.22
N ASN A 62 17.19 -4.01 -24.70
CA ASN A 62 17.82 -2.83 -25.29
C ASN A 62 17.03 -1.56 -24.93
N PRO A 63 17.44 -0.79 -23.90
CA PRO A 63 16.74 0.40 -23.42
C PRO A 63 16.80 1.63 -24.35
N SER A 64 16.77 1.43 -25.67
CA SER A 64 16.80 2.51 -26.65
C SER A 64 15.54 3.39 -26.59
N GLU A 65 15.66 4.63 -27.07
CA GLU A 65 14.54 5.56 -27.16
C GLU A 65 13.37 4.99 -27.97
N GLY A 66 13.66 4.30 -29.09
CA GLY A 66 12.65 3.64 -29.91
C GLY A 66 11.89 2.54 -29.16
N ASN A 67 12.59 1.69 -28.39
CA ASN A 67 11.94 0.65 -27.60
C ASN A 67 11.12 1.25 -26.44
N ARG A 68 11.63 2.31 -25.79
CA ARG A 68 10.89 3.06 -24.77
C ARG A 68 9.61 3.66 -25.34
N ALA A 69 9.69 4.32 -26.50
CA ALA A 69 8.54 4.94 -27.16
C ALA A 69 7.49 3.90 -27.58
N ALA A 70 7.91 2.77 -28.14
CA ALA A 70 6.99 1.69 -28.50
C ALA A 70 6.26 1.10 -27.29
N LEU A 71 6.98 0.83 -26.20
CA LEU A 71 6.37 0.37 -24.95
C LEU A 71 5.44 1.43 -24.35
N LYS A 72 5.87 2.70 -24.30
CA LYS A 72 5.06 3.81 -23.78
C LYS A 72 3.75 3.97 -24.56
N LYS A 73 3.80 3.93 -25.89
CA LYS A 73 2.60 3.99 -26.74
C LYS A 73 1.61 2.87 -26.42
N ARG A 74 2.10 1.65 -26.18
CA ARG A 74 1.26 0.51 -25.76
C ARG A 74 0.64 0.73 -24.38
N VAL A 75 1.42 1.24 -23.42
CA VAL A 75 0.94 1.56 -22.05
C VAL A 75 -0.13 2.64 -22.09
N GLU A 76 0.09 3.71 -22.85
CA GLU A 76 -0.88 4.79 -23.07
C GLU A 76 -2.19 4.27 -23.67
N ALA A 77 -2.12 3.48 -24.75
CA ALA A 77 -3.29 2.89 -25.37
C ALA A 77 -4.08 1.98 -24.41
N ASN A 78 -3.39 1.18 -23.60
CA ASN A 78 -4.03 0.33 -22.59
C ASN A 78 -4.73 1.16 -21.50
N TYR A 79 -4.08 2.24 -21.03
CA TYR A 79 -4.67 3.15 -20.05
C TYR A 79 -5.91 3.87 -20.60
N ASP A 80 -5.82 4.41 -21.81
CA ASP A 80 -6.92 5.12 -22.47
C ASP A 80 -8.13 4.23 -22.70
N LYS A 81 -7.91 2.95 -23.03
CA LYS A 81 -8.98 1.96 -23.14
C LYS A 81 -9.70 1.72 -21.81
N VAL A 82 -8.98 1.75 -20.68
CA VAL A 82 -9.60 1.65 -19.34
C VAL A 82 -10.39 2.92 -19.03
N LEU A 83 -9.81 4.10 -19.30
CA LEU A 83 -10.46 5.38 -19.05
C LEU A 83 -11.74 5.55 -19.90
N ALA A 84 -11.71 5.13 -21.17
CA ALA A 84 -12.87 5.15 -22.06
C ALA A 84 -14.00 4.25 -21.54
N ARG A 85 -13.69 3.03 -21.08
CA ARG A 85 -14.69 2.13 -20.46
C ARG A 85 -15.33 2.77 -19.22
N LYS A 86 -14.54 3.46 -18.39
CA LYS A 86 -15.04 4.15 -17.19
C LYS A 86 -15.91 5.36 -17.55
N ARG A 87 -15.51 6.17 -18.54
CA ARG A 87 -16.35 7.26 -19.06
C ARG A 87 -17.68 6.76 -19.60
N ALA A 88 -17.68 5.69 -20.38
CA ALA A 88 -18.92 5.07 -20.87
C ALA A 88 -19.82 4.59 -19.72
N LYS A 89 -19.23 3.99 -18.68
CA LYS A 89 -19.99 3.54 -17.50
C LYS A 89 -20.55 4.71 -16.69
N LEU A 90 -19.83 5.83 -16.60
CA LEU A 90 -20.32 7.05 -15.98
C LEU A 90 -21.53 7.62 -16.73
N GLU A 91 -21.49 7.67 -18.06
CA GLU A 91 -22.63 8.12 -18.87
C GLU A 91 -23.85 7.19 -18.76
N ASP A 92 -23.62 5.88 -18.64
CA ASP A 92 -24.68 4.92 -18.32
C ASP A 92 -25.27 5.18 -16.92
N LEU A 93 -24.43 5.39 -15.90
CA LEU A 93 -24.89 5.68 -14.54
C LEU A 93 -25.65 7.01 -14.43
N LYS A 94 -25.25 8.05 -15.17
CA LYS A 94 -26.00 9.32 -15.24
C LYS A 94 -27.45 9.13 -15.69
N LYS A 95 -27.73 8.08 -16.47
CA LYS A 95 -29.06 7.74 -16.98
C LYS A 95 -29.81 6.73 -16.11
N THR A 96 -29.09 5.80 -15.50
CA THR A 96 -29.68 4.59 -14.88
C THR A 96 -29.60 4.57 -13.36
N ALA A 97 -28.72 5.35 -12.74
CA ALA A 97 -28.50 5.32 -11.30
C ALA A 97 -29.67 5.97 -10.56
N LYS A 98 -30.24 5.23 -9.59
CA LYS A 98 -31.28 5.74 -8.68
C LYS A 98 -30.73 6.72 -7.64
N GLU A 99 -29.43 6.65 -7.36
CA GLU A 99 -28.77 7.43 -6.32
C GLU A 99 -27.69 8.32 -6.93
N ALA A 100 -27.78 9.62 -6.67
CA ALA A 100 -26.82 10.60 -7.17
C ALA A 100 -25.40 10.38 -6.63
N SER A 101 -25.25 9.74 -5.47
CA SER A 101 -23.94 9.38 -4.89
C SER A 101 -23.11 8.50 -5.81
N LYS A 102 -23.73 7.51 -6.47
CA LYS A 102 -23.03 6.59 -7.40
C LYS A 102 -22.50 7.30 -8.64
N VAL A 103 -23.23 8.31 -9.12
CA VAL A 103 -22.79 9.15 -10.24
C VAL A 103 -21.61 10.02 -9.81
N ARG A 104 -21.69 10.66 -8.65
CA ARG A 104 -20.61 11.50 -8.11
C ARG A 104 -19.33 10.69 -7.89
N GLU A 105 -19.43 9.54 -7.25
CA GLU A 105 -18.28 8.66 -7.02
C GLU A 105 -17.61 8.23 -8.33
N MET A 106 -18.40 7.83 -9.32
CA MET A 106 -17.85 7.44 -10.63
C MET A 106 -17.24 8.64 -11.38
N GLN A 107 -17.81 9.83 -11.23
CA GLN A 107 -17.28 11.07 -11.80
C GLN A 107 -15.91 11.40 -11.19
N GLU A 108 -15.79 11.36 -9.86
CA GLU A 108 -14.52 11.57 -9.15
C GLU A 108 -13.43 10.61 -9.64
N ILE A 109 -13.76 9.32 -9.82
CA ILE A 109 -12.82 8.33 -10.36
C ILE A 109 -12.36 8.69 -11.78
N VAL A 110 -13.27 9.13 -12.65
CA VAL A 110 -12.94 9.49 -14.03
C VAL A 110 -12.09 10.76 -14.09
N ASP A 111 -12.39 11.75 -13.25
CA ASP A 111 -11.67 13.01 -13.19
C ASP A 111 -10.25 12.80 -12.67
N GLU A 112 -10.10 12.01 -11.60
CA GLU A 112 -8.82 11.64 -11.03
C GLU A 112 -7.95 10.85 -12.03
N MET A 113 -8.53 9.89 -12.76
CA MET A 113 -7.80 9.17 -13.81
C MET A 113 -7.42 10.07 -14.99
N THR A 114 -8.27 11.03 -15.34
CA THR A 114 -7.97 11.98 -16.42
C THR A 114 -6.81 12.90 -16.01
N ALA A 115 -6.86 13.47 -14.80
CA ALA A 115 -5.82 14.33 -14.26
C ALA A 115 -4.48 13.60 -14.10
N ASN A 116 -4.51 12.33 -13.65
CA ASN A 116 -3.32 11.55 -13.35
C ASN A 116 -2.84 10.65 -14.49
N ARG A 117 -3.37 10.80 -15.70
CA ARG A 117 -3.06 9.91 -16.85
C ARG A 117 -1.55 9.78 -17.09
N ASN A 118 -0.86 10.91 -17.27
CA ASN A 118 0.57 10.90 -17.61
C ASN A 118 1.41 10.31 -16.47
N LEU A 119 1.10 10.67 -15.22
CA LEU A 119 1.74 10.11 -14.04
C LEU A 119 1.56 8.58 -13.97
N SER A 120 0.35 8.09 -14.25
CA SER A 120 0.04 6.66 -14.25
C SER A 120 0.80 5.89 -15.33
N VAL A 121 0.91 6.48 -16.52
CA VAL A 121 1.71 5.94 -17.64
C VAL A 121 3.18 5.85 -17.24
N GLU A 122 3.77 6.94 -16.75
CA GLU A 122 5.18 6.95 -16.36
C GLU A 122 5.47 5.98 -15.20
N ARG A 123 4.60 5.87 -14.19
CA ARG A 123 4.74 4.86 -13.12
C ARG A 123 4.73 3.44 -13.66
N THR A 124 3.85 3.16 -14.63
CA THR A 124 3.81 1.85 -15.29
C THR A 124 5.09 1.58 -16.08
N MET A 125 5.60 2.60 -16.79
CA MET A 125 6.87 2.53 -17.50
C MET A 125 8.04 2.23 -16.55
N SER A 126 8.14 2.96 -15.43
CA SER A 126 9.16 2.74 -14.40
C SER A 126 9.10 1.33 -13.80
N ARG A 127 7.90 0.79 -13.59
CA ARG A 127 7.74 -0.58 -13.10
C ARG A 127 8.20 -1.62 -14.13
N PHE A 128 7.89 -1.42 -15.41
CA PHE A 128 8.29 -2.36 -16.47
C PHE A 128 9.78 -2.32 -16.80
N SER A 129 10.40 -1.17 -16.60
CA SER A 129 11.84 -0.98 -16.77
C SER A 129 12.65 -1.49 -15.57
N ASP A 130 12.01 -1.69 -14.42
CA ASP A 130 12.68 -2.11 -13.21
C ASP A 130 13.32 -3.51 -13.36
N PRO A 131 14.65 -3.65 -13.25
CA PRO A 131 15.33 -4.93 -13.34
C PRO A 131 14.88 -5.93 -12.26
N ARG A 132 14.33 -5.43 -11.13
CA ARG A 132 13.79 -6.26 -10.04
C ARG A 132 12.45 -6.89 -10.40
N LEU A 133 11.79 -6.50 -11.49
CA LEU A 133 10.59 -7.18 -12.00
C LEU A 133 10.98 -8.56 -12.58
N ARG A 134 11.09 -9.57 -11.73
CA ARG A 134 11.47 -10.95 -12.07
C ARG A 134 10.59 -11.95 -11.32
N PRO A 135 10.57 -13.25 -11.71
CA PRO A 135 9.92 -14.27 -10.89
C PRO A 135 10.40 -14.20 -9.44
N GLY A 136 9.47 -14.31 -8.49
CA GLY A 136 9.77 -14.19 -7.06
C GLY A 136 9.86 -12.76 -6.51
N ALA A 137 9.77 -11.71 -7.33
CA ALA A 137 9.84 -10.31 -6.87
C ALA A 137 8.74 -9.90 -5.86
N ARG A 138 7.67 -10.71 -5.75
CA ARG A 138 6.57 -10.54 -4.79
C ARG A 138 6.70 -11.40 -3.54
N THR A 139 7.83 -12.10 -3.37
CA THR A 139 8.11 -12.91 -2.18
C THR A 139 8.98 -12.07 -1.24
N PRO A 140 8.58 -11.88 0.03
CA PRO A 140 9.34 -11.05 0.95
C PRO A 140 10.70 -11.68 1.23
N LYS A 141 11.74 -10.85 1.23
CA LYS A 141 13.09 -11.23 1.68
C LYS A 141 13.41 -10.45 2.96
N ASP A 142 13.59 -11.19 4.05
CA ASP A 142 13.79 -10.63 5.39
C ASP A 142 12.64 -9.69 5.82
N GLY A 143 11.41 -9.97 5.35
CA GLY A 143 10.23 -9.14 5.63
C GLY A 143 10.02 -7.93 4.72
N TYR A 144 10.83 -7.75 3.67
CA TYR A 144 10.73 -6.60 2.76
C TYR A 144 10.57 -7.01 1.29
N LEU A 145 9.93 -6.14 0.52
CA LEU A 145 9.59 -6.31 -0.89
C LEU A 145 10.08 -5.12 -1.73
N PRO A 146 10.61 -5.32 -2.94
CA PRO A 146 11.04 -4.22 -3.79
C PRO A 146 9.85 -3.35 -4.21
N VAL A 147 9.98 -2.03 -4.06
CA VAL A 147 9.00 -1.07 -4.59
C VAL A 147 9.33 -0.83 -6.05
N LEU A 148 8.70 -1.60 -6.95
CA LEU A 148 9.01 -1.55 -8.38
C LEU A 148 8.68 -0.19 -8.98
N GLY A 149 9.64 0.41 -9.68
CA GLY A 149 9.55 1.76 -10.23
C GLY A 149 9.96 2.89 -9.29
N ALA A 150 10.28 2.58 -8.01
CA ALA A 150 11.05 3.47 -7.15
C ALA A 150 12.56 3.26 -7.34
N ALA A 151 13.40 3.93 -6.54
CA ALA A 151 14.84 3.71 -6.55
C ALA A 151 15.19 2.24 -6.24
N GLN A 152 16.31 1.75 -6.79
CA GLN A 152 16.66 0.32 -6.78
C GLN A 152 16.91 -0.25 -5.38
N ASN A 153 17.37 0.59 -4.46
CA ASN A 153 17.61 0.26 -3.06
C ASN A 153 16.33 0.29 -2.21
N VAL A 154 15.21 0.80 -2.72
CA VAL A 154 13.96 0.96 -1.96
C VAL A 154 13.17 -0.34 -1.93
N CYS A 155 13.01 -0.88 -0.72
CA CYS A 155 12.08 -1.95 -0.40
C CYS A 155 11.08 -1.49 0.68
N ILE A 156 9.89 -2.05 0.72
CA ILE A 156 8.86 -1.75 1.73
C ILE A 156 8.56 -2.98 2.58
N SER A 157 8.21 -2.79 3.85
CA SER A 157 7.84 -3.88 4.75
C SER A 157 6.59 -4.62 4.23
N TYR A 158 6.58 -5.94 4.44
CA TYR A 158 5.51 -6.83 4.01
C TYR A 158 4.15 -6.46 4.63
N ALA A 159 4.13 -6.05 5.88
CA ALA A 159 2.97 -5.63 6.65
C ALA A 159 3.23 -4.28 7.37
N PRO A 160 2.20 -3.62 7.93
CA PRO A 160 2.37 -2.53 8.89
C PRO A 160 3.18 -2.97 10.10
N VAL A 161 3.85 -2.02 10.77
CA VAL A 161 4.54 -2.29 12.03
C VAL A 161 3.53 -2.73 13.08
N THR A 162 3.81 -3.85 13.73
CA THR A 162 2.93 -4.46 14.73
C THR A 162 3.18 -3.90 16.13
N ASN A 163 2.23 -4.10 17.05
CA ASN A 163 2.39 -3.77 18.46
C ASN A 163 3.61 -4.47 19.09
N ALA A 164 3.90 -5.72 18.71
CA ALA A 164 5.07 -6.43 19.22
C ALA A 164 6.39 -5.73 18.83
N GLU A 165 6.51 -5.34 17.56
CA GLU A 165 7.69 -4.65 17.04
C GLU A 165 7.85 -3.26 17.65
N TYR A 166 6.76 -2.49 17.74
CA TYR A 166 6.78 -1.16 18.34
C TYR A 166 7.08 -1.20 19.84
N ARG A 167 6.57 -2.20 20.58
CA ARG A 167 6.93 -2.41 21.99
C ARG A 167 8.41 -2.74 22.17
N ALA A 168 9.06 -3.44 21.25
CA ALA A 168 10.50 -3.69 21.32
C ALA A 168 11.29 -2.38 21.24
N PHE A 169 10.88 -1.45 20.38
CA PHE A 169 11.42 -0.10 20.34
C PHE A 169 11.21 0.63 21.67
N LEU A 170 9.97 0.68 22.18
CA LEU A 170 9.65 1.39 23.43
C LEU A 170 10.44 0.85 24.63
N LYS A 171 10.58 -0.49 24.76
CA LYS A 171 11.41 -1.12 25.79
C LYS A 171 12.88 -0.70 25.69
N SER A 172 13.42 -0.65 24.46
CA SER A 172 14.81 -0.22 24.25
C SER A 172 15.04 1.26 24.59
N ALA A 173 13.98 2.08 24.56
CA ALA A 173 13.98 3.46 25.00
C ALA A 173 13.68 3.62 26.50
N GLY A 174 13.66 2.52 27.27
CA GLY A 174 13.42 2.53 28.72
C GLY A 174 11.96 2.75 29.13
N LYS A 175 11.01 2.73 28.19
CA LYS A 175 9.58 2.87 28.50
C LYS A 175 9.02 1.54 29.01
N SER A 176 8.29 1.60 30.13
CA SER A 176 7.48 0.48 30.60
C SER A 176 6.26 0.34 29.70
N VAL A 177 6.13 -0.80 29.04
CA VAL A 177 5.00 -1.12 28.16
C VAL A 177 4.37 -2.44 28.58
N PRO A 178 3.04 -2.49 28.74
CA PRO A 178 2.37 -3.74 29.08
C PRO A 178 2.59 -4.75 27.97
N GLU A 179 2.98 -5.96 28.34
CA GLU A 179 2.97 -7.09 27.42
C GLU A 179 1.54 -7.56 27.25
N ASN A 180 1.09 -7.62 26.00
CA ASN A 180 -0.17 -8.25 25.66
C ASN A 180 0.06 -9.14 24.43
N ALA A 181 0.00 -10.45 24.63
CA ALA A 181 0.15 -11.40 23.54
C ALA A 181 -1.06 -11.38 22.58
N SER A 182 -2.23 -10.98 23.05
CA SER A 182 -3.46 -11.03 22.26
C SER A 182 -3.49 -10.00 21.14
N ASP A 183 -2.79 -8.88 21.29
CA ASP A 183 -2.73 -7.80 20.29
C ASP A 183 -1.36 -7.68 19.60
N ALA A 184 -0.44 -8.61 19.87
CA ALA A 184 0.94 -8.57 19.40
C ALA A 184 1.07 -8.43 17.88
N ARG A 185 0.14 -9.06 17.12
CA ARG A 185 0.09 -9.03 15.65
C ARG A 185 -0.80 -7.93 15.08
N TYR A 186 -1.38 -7.06 15.90
CA TYR A 186 -2.18 -5.93 15.43
C TYR A 186 -1.25 -4.79 15.04
N PRO A 187 -1.64 -3.93 14.09
CA PRO A 187 -0.85 -2.76 13.73
C PRO A 187 -0.68 -1.83 14.94
N ALA A 188 0.52 -1.27 15.08
CA ALA A 188 0.80 -0.22 16.05
C ALA A 188 0.13 1.08 15.61
N VAL A 189 -0.95 1.44 16.30
CA VAL A 189 -1.72 2.68 16.12
C VAL A 189 -1.58 3.58 17.35
N ASN A 190 -2.16 4.78 17.33
CA ASN A 190 -1.90 5.84 18.32
C ASN A 190 -0.41 6.27 18.34
N VAL A 191 0.26 6.18 17.19
CA VAL A 191 1.65 6.60 17.01
C VAL A 191 1.65 7.89 16.20
N SER A 192 2.35 8.93 16.67
CA SER A 192 2.55 10.15 15.90
C SER A 192 3.50 9.90 14.72
N ARG A 193 3.51 10.75 13.68
CA ARG A 193 4.49 10.61 12.60
C ARG A 193 5.91 10.72 13.14
N GLU A 194 6.13 11.64 14.08
CA GLU A 194 7.43 11.87 14.72
C GLU A 194 7.92 10.63 15.49
N ASP A 195 7.03 9.94 16.21
CA ASP A 195 7.36 8.68 16.88
C ASP A 195 7.64 7.55 15.89
N ALA A 196 6.91 7.51 14.78
CA ALA A 196 7.13 6.53 13.72
C ALA A 196 8.49 6.76 13.02
N GLU A 197 8.90 8.00 12.82
CA GLU A 197 10.23 8.38 12.33
C GLU A 197 11.32 8.04 13.35
N ALA A 198 11.06 8.25 14.65
CA ALA A 198 11.97 7.84 15.72
C ALA A 198 12.17 6.31 15.76
N TYR A 199 11.09 5.53 15.54
CA TYR A 199 11.16 4.08 15.36
C TYR A 199 12.04 3.71 14.16
N CYS A 200 11.86 4.38 13.01
CA CYS A 200 12.67 4.14 11.82
C CYS A 200 14.17 4.43 12.06
N LYS A 201 14.47 5.53 12.77
CA LYS A 201 15.85 5.88 13.16
C LYS A 201 16.46 4.82 14.08
N TRP A 202 15.70 4.35 15.07
CA TRP A 202 16.12 3.26 15.95
C TRP A 202 16.39 1.97 15.18
N LEU A 203 15.49 1.61 14.25
CA LEU A 203 15.64 0.41 13.43
C LEU A 203 16.90 0.47 12.56
N SER A 204 17.20 1.64 11.99
CA SER A 204 18.44 1.89 11.24
C SER A 204 19.69 1.67 12.10
N GLN A 205 19.69 2.16 13.34
CA GLN A 205 20.80 1.97 14.27
C GLN A 205 20.95 0.52 14.71
N LYS A 206 19.84 -0.21 14.87
CA LYS A 206 19.84 -1.62 15.26
C LYS A 206 20.29 -2.55 14.15
N ASP A 207 19.90 -2.28 12.92
CA ASP A 207 20.30 -3.07 11.76
C ASP A 207 21.76 -2.84 11.38
N GLY A 208 22.22 -1.58 11.41
CA GLY A 208 23.60 -1.20 11.14
C GLY A 208 24.05 -1.33 9.68
N GLY A 209 23.20 -1.85 8.79
CA GLY A 209 23.52 -2.09 7.37
C GLY A 209 22.48 -1.56 6.37
N ALA A 210 21.40 -0.94 6.83
CA ALA A 210 20.37 -0.34 6.01
C ALA A 210 19.76 0.90 6.69
N ALA A 211 19.29 1.85 5.88
CA ALA A 211 18.51 2.98 6.37
C ALA A 211 17.02 2.65 6.32
N TYR A 212 16.31 3.02 7.38
CA TYR A 212 14.86 2.83 7.51
C TYR A 212 14.19 4.18 7.66
N ARG A 213 13.04 4.34 6.98
CA ARG A 213 12.23 5.57 7.00
C ARG A 213 10.78 5.26 6.69
N LEU A 214 9.90 6.24 6.89
CA LEU A 214 8.55 6.17 6.34
C LEU A 214 8.59 6.18 4.80
N PRO A 215 7.65 5.49 4.13
CA PRO A 215 7.48 5.63 2.70
C PRO A 215 7.03 7.06 2.37
N THR A 216 7.43 7.59 1.22
CA THR A 216 6.71 8.70 0.61
C THR A 216 5.33 8.21 0.14
N ALA A 217 4.36 9.12 0.00
CA ALA A 217 3.06 8.78 -0.59
C ALA A 217 3.19 8.13 -1.98
N ALA A 218 4.17 8.56 -2.77
CA ALA A 218 4.44 7.99 -4.09
C ALA A 218 4.99 6.55 -4.02
N GLU A 219 5.92 6.25 -3.12
CA GLU A 219 6.44 4.89 -2.92
C GLU A 219 5.37 3.96 -2.37
N TRP A 220 4.54 4.46 -1.45
CA TRP A 220 3.39 3.73 -0.93
C TRP A 220 2.42 3.37 -2.06
N GLU A 221 2.07 4.34 -2.91
CA GLU A 221 1.19 4.13 -4.08
C GLU A 221 1.78 3.12 -5.08
N LEU A 222 3.10 3.17 -5.33
CA LEU A 222 3.80 2.19 -6.18
C LEU A 222 3.76 0.78 -5.58
N ALA A 223 3.97 0.66 -4.28
CA ALA A 223 3.92 -0.62 -3.56
C ALA A 223 2.49 -1.20 -3.57
N ALA A 224 1.48 -0.37 -3.32
CA ALA A 224 0.07 -0.76 -3.31
C ALA A 224 -0.38 -1.21 -4.71
N GLY A 225 -0.15 -0.36 -5.72
CA GLY A 225 -0.76 -0.47 -7.03
C GLY A 225 -2.29 -0.41 -6.97
N HIS A 226 -2.98 -1.01 -7.94
CA HIS A 226 -4.44 -0.91 -7.97
C HIS A 226 -5.11 -1.75 -6.88
N MET A 227 -6.05 -1.15 -6.16
CA MET A 227 -6.89 -1.81 -5.16
C MET A 227 -7.82 -2.83 -5.81
N PRO A 228 -7.85 -4.10 -5.35
CA PRO A 228 -8.78 -5.10 -5.85
C PRO A 228 -10.21 -4.75 -5.43
N LYS A 229 -11.16 -4.85 -6.37
CA LYS A 229 -12.56 -4.48 -6.11
C LYS A 229 -13.30 -5.51 -5.26
N ASP A 230 -12.96 -6.77 -5.39
CA ASP A 230 -13.67 -7.94 -4.84
C ASP A 230 -12.90 -8.67 -3.72
N ALA A 231 -11.78 -8.12 -3.25
CA ALA A 231 -11.05 -8.68 -2.13
C ALA A 231 -11.61 -8.22 -0.77
N ASP A 232 -11.64 -9.13 0.19
CA ASP A 232 -11.93 -8.80 1.58
C ASP A 232 -10.72 -8.12 2.23
N PHE A 233 -10.98 -7.01 2.93
CA PHE A 233 -10.05 -6.32 3.82
C PHE A 233 -10.86 -5.49 4.82
N ASN A 234 -10.24 -5.14 5.96
CA ASN A 234 -10.90 -4.47 7.09
C ASN A 234 -11.18 -2.99 6.77
N CYS A 235 -12.33 -2.67 6.18
CA CYS A 235 -12.81 -1.30 5.99
C CYS A 235 -14.33 -1.24 6.12
N GLY A 236 -14.86 -0.24 6.83
CA GLY A 236 -16.30 -0.02 7.01
C GLY A 236 -17.07 -1.17 7.70
N ILE A 237 -16.36 -2.12 8.34
CA ILE A 237 -16.95 -3.39 8.83
C ILE A 237 -16.66 -3.65 10.31
N GLY A 238 -15.68 -2.96 10.88
CA GLY A 238 -15.27 -3.19 12.26
C GLY A 238 -15.17 -1.90 13.05
N ASP A 239 -15.15 -2.05 14.36
CA ASP A 239 -14.97 -0.95 15.32
C ASP A 239 -13.49 -0.80 15.73
N LYS A 240 -12.61 -1.65 15.16
CA LYS A 240 -11.19 -1.76 15.51
C LYS A 240 -10.35 -2.42 14.41
N THR A 241 -9.04 -2.32 14.58
CA THR A 241 -8.04 -3.02 13.77
C THR A 241 -8.14 -4.54 13.90
N SER A 242 -7.55 -5.26 12.95
CA SER A 242 -7.37 -6.71 12.95
C SER A 242 -5.88 -7.07 12.96
N PRO A 243 -5.49 -8.32 13.30
CA PRO A 243 -4.13 -8.79 13.05
C PRO A 243 -3.71 -8.52 11.60
N VAL A 244 -2.45 -8.13 11.39
CA VAL A 244 -1.94 -7.69 10.08
C VAL A 244 -1.98 -8.78 9.00
N ASP A 245 -2.14 -10.04 9.40
CA ASP A 245 -2.21 -11.23 8.55
C ASP A 245 -3.64 -11.76 8.35
N ALA A 246 -4.65 -11.12 8.93
CA ALA A 246 -6.05 -11.55 8.80
C ALA A 246 -6.51 -11.61 7.33
N TYR A 247 -6.00 -10.70 6.49
CA TYR A 247 -6.32 -10.63 5.06
C TYR A 247 -5.09 -10.93 4.18
N ALA A 248 -4.22 -11.86 4.59
CA ALA A 248 -2.97 -12.17 3.89
C ALA A 248 -3.11 -12.61 2.41
N LYS A 249 -4.33 -12.92 1.95
CA LYS A 249 -4.63 -13.22 0.54
C LYS A 249 -4.76 -11.95 -0.33
N THR A 250 -4.96 -10.79 0.27
CA THR A 250 -5.11 -9.51 -0.41
C THR A 250 -3.72 -8.90 -0.64
N LEU A 251 -3.07 -9.33 -1.72
CA LEU A 251 -1.69 -8.94 -2.04
C LEU A 251 -1.63 -7.69 -2.93
N SER A 252 -0.79 -6.73 -2.55
CA SER A 252 -0.50 -5.52 -3.31
C SER A 252 0.34 -5.75 -4.56
N ALA A 253 0.69 -4.68 -5.28
CA ALA A 253 1.56 -4.77 -6.45
C ALA A 253 2.96 -5.30 -6.16
N CYS A 254 3.59 -4.88 -5.07
CA CYS A 254 4.85 -5.46 -4.64
C CYS A 254 4.65 -6.80 -3.90
N GLY A 255 3.42 -7.15 -3.48
CA GLY A 255 3.13 -8.37 -2.72
C GLY A 255 2.96 -8.15 -1.22
N ALA A 256 2.94 -6.90 -0.75
CA ALA A 256 2.65 -6.54 0.63
C ALA A 256 1.17 -6.79 0.96
N ILE A 257 0.89 -7.01 2.24
CA ILE A 257 -0.46 -7.18 2.79
C ILE A 257 -0.89 -5.91 3.53
N ASP A 258 -2.20 -5.83 3.80
CA ASP A 258 -2.82 -4.72 4.53
C ASP A 258 -2.44 -3.33 3.99
N MET A 259 -2.27 -3.22 2.66
CA MET A 259 -2.13 -1.91 1.99
C MET A 259 -3.47 -1.16 1.91
N TRP A 260 -4.60 -1.84 2.15
CA TRP A 260 -5.93 -1.22 2.05
C TRP A 260 -6.75 -1.60 3.28
N GLY A 261 -7.28 -0.60 3.99
CA GLY A 261 -7.99 -0.78 5.25
C GLY A 261 -7.07 -1.09 6.43
N ASN A 262 -7.65 -1.67 7.47
CA ASN A 262 -7.08 -1.93 8.80
C ASN A 262 -6.67 -0.63 9.52
N CYS A 263 -5.64 0.07 9.08
CA CYS A 263 -5.27 1.39 9.58
C CYS A 263 -4.72 2.27 8.46
N TRP A 264 -4.98 3.58 8.58
CA TRP A 264 -4.24 4.57 7.83
C TRP A 264 -2.75 4.44 8.13
N GLU A 265 -1.90 4.74 7.17
CA GLU A 265 -0.46 4.66 7.34
C GLU A 265 0.20 6.01 7.10
N TRP A 266 1.03 6.42 8.07
CA TRP A 266 1.88 7.59 7.91
C TRP A 266 2.81 7.48 6.72
N THR A 267 2.93 8.59 5.99
CA THR A 267 3.96 8.79 4.97
C THR A 267 4.90 9.93 5.39
N SER A 268 6.09 9.99 4.79
CA SER A 268 7.01 11.13 4.93
C SER A 268 6.60 12.34 4.09
N THR A 269 5.51 12.27 3.31
CA THR A 269 5.05 13.36 2.44
C THR A 269 4.31 14.39 3.27
N ASP A 270 4.91 15.57 3.40
CA ASP A 270 4.27 16.72 4.04
C ASP A 270 3.08 17.23 3.20
N ALA A 271 2.08 17.76 3.89
CA ALA A 271 0.92 18.42 3.33
C ALA A 271 0.71 19.78 4.03
N ALA A 272 0.22 20.77 3.28
CA ALA A 272 -0.16 22.06 3.85
C ALA A 272 -1.64 22.03 4.26
N GLY A 273 -1.92 22.23 5.54
CA GLY A 273 -3.27 22.41 6.05
C GLY A 273 -3.79 23.85 5.88
N PRO A 274 -5.07 24.09 6.19
CA PRO A 274 -5.63 25.43 6.27
C PRO A 274 -4.77 26.32 7.20
N GLY A 275 -4.52 27.57 6.78
CA GLY A 275 -3.73 28.51 7.58
C GLY A 275 -2.23 28.22 7.66
N GLY A 276 -1.69 27.33 6.82
CA GLY A 276 -0.24 27.02 6.78
C GLY A 276 0.21 26.04 7.87
N GLU A 277 -0.73 25.40 8.56
CA GLU A 277 -0.43 24.33 9.51
C GLU A 277 0.26 23.15 8.82
N LYS A 278 1.23 22.54 9.52
CA LYS A 278 1.94 21.37 9.02
C LYS A 278 1.09 20.12 9.19
N PHE A 279 0.80 19.46 8.08
CA PHE A 279 0.16 18.16 8.03
C PHE A 279 1.08 17.16 7.34
N ALA A 280 0.75 15.88 7.45
CA ALA A 280 1.37 14.83 6.66
C ALA A 280 0.30 13.96 6.01
N GLU A 281 0.56 13.51 4.78
CA GLU A 281 -0.32 12.59 4.08
C GLU A 281 -0.34 11.22 4.76
N VAL A 282 -1.54 10.65 4.87
CA VAL A 282 -1.76 9.26 5.26
C VAL A 282 -2.40 8.49 4.11
N LYS A 283 -2.15 7.18 4.04
CA LYS A 283 -2.60 6.31 2.94
C LYS A 283 -3.29 5.04 3.41
N GLY A 284 -4.10 4.43 2.54
CA GLY A 284 -4.64 3.08 2.68
C GLY A 284 -6.06 2.95 3.24
N GLY A 285 -6.58 3.95 3.96
CA GLY A 285 -7.84 3.80 4.69
C GLY A 285 -7.70 2.93 5.94
N ALA A 286 -8.70 2.95 6.80
CA ALA A 286 -8.71 2.19 8.05
C ALA A 286 -9.99 1.35 8.21
N PHE A 287 -10.09 0.63 9.33
CA PHE A 287 -11.27 -0.16 9.69
C PHE A 287 -12.58 0.65 9.71
N ASP A 288 -12.49 1.95 10.01
CA ASP A 288 -13.59 2.91 10.09
C ASP A 288 -13.78 3.76 8.81
N SER A 289 -12.95 3.52 7.79
CA SER A 289 -13.07 4.22 6.50
C SER A 289 -14.05 3.50 5.57
N ALA A 290 -14.79 4.28 4.78
CA ALA A 290 -15.55 3.71 3.68
C ALA A 290 -14.59 3.07 2.66
N ARG A 291 -14.99 1.99 1.99
CA ARG A 291 -14.12 1.30 1.01
C ARG A 291 -13.64 2.20 -0.13
N THR A 292 -14.41 3.22 -0.47
CA THR A 292 -14.09 4.23 -1.49
C THR A 292 -12.95 5.17 -1.07
N GLU A 293 -12.71 5.32 0.23
CA GLU A 293 -11.60 6.10 0.81
C GLU A 293 -10.31 5.26 0.89
N CYS A 294 -10.42 3.93 0.90
CA CYS A 294 -9.26 3.02 0.87
C CYS A 294 -8.55 2.97 -0.49
N ARG A 295 -9.02 3.69 -1.53
CA ARG A 295 -8.38 3.64 -2.86
C ARG A 295 -6.93 4.11 -2.78
N THR A 296 -6.03 3.41 -3.47
CA THR A 296 -4.59 3.75 -3.52
C THR A 296 -4.35 5.20 -3.90
N GLU A 297 -5.08 5.66 -4.90
CA GLU A 297 -4.92 6.97 -5.49
C GLU A 297 -5.69 8.08 -4.73
N ARG A 298 -6.41 7.75 -3.65
CA ARG A 298 -7.08 8.74 -2.79
C ARG A 298 -6.04 9.76 -2.30
N ARG A 299 -6.36 11.03 -2.49
CA ARG A 299 -5.55 12.20 -2.08
C ARG A 299 -6.32 13.07 -1.10
N GLY A 300 -5.60 13.94 -0.40
CA GLY A 300 -6.17 14.92 0.53
C GLY A 300 -6.37 14.39 1.96
N GLU A 301 -6.14 13.10 2.19
CA GLU A 301 -6.17 12.51 3.53
C GLU A 301 -4.89 12.85 4.27
N MET A 302 -5.01 13.71 5.27
CA MET A 302 -3.90 14.26 6.01
C MET A 302 -4.19 14.35 7.51
N ARG A 303 -3.14 14.32 8.32
CA ARG A 303 -3.23 14.38 9.79
C ARG A 303 -2.12 15.27 10.37
N ASN A 304 -2.33 15.77 11.58
CA ASN A 304 -1.29 16.54 12.28
C ASN A 304 -0.17 15.56 12.69
N PRO A 305 1.08 15.76 12.24
CA PRO A 305 2.16 14.79 12.43
C PRO A 305 2.60 14.63 13.89
N ALA A 306 2.30 15.59 14.77
CA ALA A 306 2.65 15.56 16.19
C ALA A 306 1.62 14.80 17.05
N LYS A 307 0.54 14.28 16.46
CA LYS A 307 -0.53 13.55 17.17
C LYS A 307 -0.60 12.10 16.74
N GLY A 308 -0.83 11.21 17.70
CA GLY A 308 -1.24 9.83 17.44
C GLY A 308 -2.76 9.74 17.24
N TYR A 309 -3.20 8.78 16.43
CA TYR A 309 -4.62 8.53 16.15
C TYR A 309 -4.91 7.03 16.25
N GLY A 310 -6.08 6.67 16.78
CA GLY A 310 -6.47 5.27 17.04
C GLY A 310 -6.61 4.40 15.79
N ASN A 311 -6.68 5.02 14.62
CA ASN A 311 -6.77 4.35 13.32
C ASN A 311 -5.59 4.68 12.39
N VAL A 312 -4.53 5.32 12.89
CA VAL A 312 -3.32 5.62 12.11
C VAL A 312 -2.13 4.89 12.71
N GLY A 313 -1.53 4.01 11.91
CA GLY A 313 -0.25 3.34 12.16
C GLY A 313 0.76 3.71 11.08
N PHE A 314 1.69 2.81 10.79
CA PHE A 314 2.72 3.05 9.78
C PHE A 314 3.36 1.75 9.28
N ARG A 315 4.01 1.85 8.13
CA ARG A 315 4.91 0.82 7.59
C ARG A 315 6.25 1.45 7.23
N VAL A 316 7.25 0.62 6.98
CA VAL A 316 8.64 1.10 6.86
C VAL A 316 9.20 0.77 5.48
N VAL A 317 9.95 1.72 4.93
CA VAL A 317 10.85 1.51 3.80
C VAL A 317 12.24 1.19 4.32
N ARG A 318 12.86 0.17 3.74
CA ARG A 318 14.27 -0.20 3.90
C ARG A 318 15.04 0.17 2.65
N GLU A 319 16.09 0.97 2.82
CA GLU A 319 17.05 1.34 1.78
C GLU A 319 18.35 0.58 1.99
N LYS A 320 18.68 -0.31 1.05
CA LYS A 320 19.88 -1.16 1.09
C LYS A 320 20.45 -1.41 -0.30
#